data_AF-A0AAD1Z554-F1
#
_entry.id   AF-A0AAD1Z554-F1
#
_cell.length_a   1.000
_cell.length_b   1.000
_cell.length_c   1.000
_cell.angle_alpha   90.00
_cell.angle_beta   90.00
_cell.angle_gamma   90.00
#
_symmetry.space_group_name_H-M   'P 1'
#
loop_
_entity.id
_entity.type
_entity.pdbx_description
1 polymer ?
#
loop_
_entity_poly.entity_id
_entity_poly.type
_entity_poly.pdbx_seq_one_letter_code
_entity_poly.pdbx_strand_id
1 'polypeptide(L)'
;MNHFYSKDLLHKFPQAKVFHYGSISLIEEPCRPAHLKAMQAAKDAGALLSYDPNLRLPLWPSADEARKQIMSIWDKADVIKISDVELEFLTWNNKIDDALMLLQCPYGTTN
;
A
#
# COMPACT_ATOMS: atom_id res chain seq x y z
N MET A 1 16.77 10.62 22.11
CA MET A 1 15.48 9.89 22.33
C MET A 1 15.06 9.35 20.97
N ASN A 2 15.36 8.09 20.62
CA ASN A 2 14.97 7.47 19.34
C ASN A 2 15.31 5.96 19.36
N HIS A 3 14.47 5.14 20.00
CA HIS A 3 14.59 3.68 19.92
C HIS A 3 13.20 3.04 19.87
N PHE A 4 12.48 3.26 18.76
CA PHE A 4 11.36 2.41 18.35
C PHE A 4 11.81 1.57 17.14
N TYR A 5 12.80 0.70 17.35
CA TYR A 5 13.16 -0.35 16.39
C TYR A 5 13.07 -1.69 17.09
N SER A 6 11.86 -2.12 17.46
CA SER A 6 11.68 -3.55 17.77
C SER A 6 11.55 -4.27 16.43
N LYS A 7 12.53 -5.13 16.13
CA LYS A 7 12.55 -6.02 14.97
C LYS A 7 11.29 -6.91 14.86
N ASP A 8 10.48 -6.95 15.92
CA ASP A 8 9.36 -7.86 16.10
C ASP A 8 8.07 -7.11 16.50
N LEU A 9 7.60 -6.17 15.66
CA LEU A 9 6.35 -5.43 15.94
C LEU A 9 5.13 -6.35 16.06
N LEU A 10 5.11 -7.48 15.33
CA LEU A 10 3.94 -8.37 15.29
C LEU A 10 3.99 -9.53 16.28
N HIS A 11 5.16 -9.86 16.84
CA HIS A 11 5.21 -10.75 18.00
C HIS A 11 4.46 -10.17 19.22
N LYS A 12 4.25 -8.85 19.25
CA LYS A 12 3.39 -8.17 20.24
C LYS A 12 1.90 -8.35 19.97
N PHE A 13 1.52 -8.74 18.75
CA PHE A 13 0.14 -8.96 18.33
C PHE A 13 0.00 -10.31 17.59
N PRO A 14 0.28 -11.45 18.24
CA PRO A 14 0.34 -12.77 17.59
C PRO A 14 -1.00 -13.24 16.98
N GLN A 15 -2.10 -12.56 17.31
CA GLN A 15 -3.42 -12.82 16.77
C GLN A 15 -3.79 -11.88 15.60
N ALA A 16 -3.00 -10.85 15.31
CA ALA A 16 -3.29 -9.94 14.20
C ALA A 16 -3.21 -10.71 12.88
N LYS A 17 -4.37 -10.82 12.20
CA LYS A 17 -4.50 -11.52 10.92
C LYS A 17 -4.41 -10.59 9.72
N VAL A 18 -4.52 -9.28 9.95
CA VAL A 18 -4.54 -8.26 8.90
C VAL A 18 -3.66 -7.10 9.32
N PHE A 19 -2.82 -6.63 8.40
CA PHE A 19 -2.11 -5.36 8.50
C PHE A 19 -2.67 -4.42 7.44
N HIS A 20 -3.34 -3.36 7.90
CA HIS A 20 -3.94 -2.37 7.03
C HIS A 20 -3.07 -1.12 6.94
N TYR A 21 -2.92 -0.56 5.74
CA TYR A 21 -2.08 0.59 5.49
C TYR A 21 -2.60 1.46 4.34
N GLY A 22 -2.12 2.69 4.26
CA GLY A 22 -2.44 3.62 3.18
C GLY A 22 -1.25 4.50 2.76
N SER A 23 -1.41 5.27 1.69
CA SER A 23 -0.26 5.91 1.01
C SER A 23 0.36 7.10 1.74
N ILE A 24 -0.35 7.72 2.69
CA ILE A 24 0.11 8.95 3.37
C ILE A 24 1.47 8.76 4.05
N SER A 25 1.73 7.60 4.63
CA SER A 25 3.03 7.32 5.28
C SER A 25 4.19 7.23 4.28
N LEU A 26 3.94 7.19 2.98
CA LEU A 26 4.96 7.19 1.94
C LEU A 26 5.42 8.60 1.56
N ILE A 27 4.75 9.67 2.01
CA ILE A 27 5.03 11.03 1.54
C ILE A 27 6.43 11.48 2.01
N GLU A 28 6.70 11.42 3.32
CA GLU A 28 7.93 11.97 3.92
C GLU A 28 8.64 10.99 4.87
N GLU A 29 9.91 11.28 5.10
CA GLU A 29 10.72 10.67 6.16
C GLU A 29 10.35 11.26 7.54
N PRO A 30 10.43 10.47 8.63
CA PRO A 30 10.91 9.09 8.73
C PRO A 30 9.82 8.02 8.52
N CYS A 31 8.62 8.43 8.10
CA CYS A 31 7.45 7.56 8.06
C CYS A 31 7.59 6.46 6.99
N ARG A 32 8.13 6.80 5.82
CA ARG A 32 8.27 5.87 4.69
C ARG A 32 9.04 4.58 5.04
N PRO A 33 10.27 4.62 5.58
CA PRO A 33 11.01 3.39 5.90
C PRO A 33 10.39 2.63 7.07
N ALA A 34 9.76 3.31 8.02
CA ALA A 34 9.03 2.66 9.10
C ALA A 34 7.82 1.88 8.56
N HIS A 35 7.06 2.48 7.65
CA HIS A 35 5.92 1.87 6.98
C HIS A 35 6.35 0.62 6.19
N LEU A 36 7.38 0.72 5.35
CA LEU A 36 7.89 -0.41 4.56
C LEU A 36 8.39 -1.56 5.45
N LYS A 37 9.08 -1.25 6.57
CA LYS A 37 9.50 -2.26 7.54
C LYS A 37 8.32 -2.94 8.23
N ALA A 38 7.28 -2.17 8.60
CA ALA A 38 6.08 -2.71 9.22
C ALA A 38 5.32 -3.64 8.26
N MET A 39 5.19 -3.25 6.98
CA MET A 39 4.62 -4.11 5.94
C MET A 39 5.39 -5.42 5.77
N GLN A 40 6.72 -5.36 5.72
CA GLN A 40 7.55 -6.56 5.58
C GLN A 40 7.39 -7.49 6.79
N ALA A 41 7.42 -6.95 8.01
CA ALA A 41 7.20 -7.74 9.22
C ALA A 41 5.80 -8.39 9.23
N ALA A 42 4.77 -7.69 8.73
CA ALA A 42 3.41 -8.23 8.58
C ALA A 42 3.36 -9.41 7.63
N LYS A 43 4.01 -9.28 6.48
CA LYS A 43 4.13 -10.36 5.51
C LYS A 43 4.85 -11.57 6.10
N ASP A 44 5.98 -11.36 6.78
CA ASP A 44 6.80 -12.42 7.37
C ASP A 44 6.05 -13.15 8.51
N ALA A 45 5.17 -12.45 9.22
CA ALA A 45 4.29 -13.02 10.24
C ALA A 45 3.05 -13.75 9.67
N GLY A 46 2.87 -13.77 8.34
CA GLY A 46 1.72 -14.39 7.68
C GLY A 46 0.42 -13.61 7.82
N ALA A 47 0.48 -12.29 8.08
CA ALA A 47 -0.69 -11.43 8.09
C ALA A 47 -1.12 -11.06 6.65
N LEU A 48 -2.43 -10.94 6.43
CA LEU A 48 -3.01 -10.40 5.20
C LEU A 48 -2.68 -8.90 5.09
N LEU A 49 -2.16 -8.47 3.95
CA LEU A 49 -1.84 -7.09 3.66
C LEU A 49 -3.02 -6.39 2.95
N SER A 50 -3.69 -5.50 3.68
CA SER A 50 -4.82 -4.71 3.17
C SER A 50 -4.38 -3.28 2.87
N TYR A 51 -4.56 -2.82 1.64
CA TYR A 51 -4.16 -1.50 1.19
C TYR A 51 -5.36 -0.62 0.82
N ASP A 52 -5.39 0.61 1.33
CA ASP A 52 -6.28 1.69 0.89
C ASP A 52 -5.39 2.89 0.48
N PRO A 53 -5.23 3.20 -0.82
CA PRO A 53 -4.39 4.30 -1.27
C PRO A 53 -4.75 5.62 -0.58
N ASN A 54 -6.04 5.84 -0.28
CA ASN A 54 -6.56 6.98 0.44
C ASN A 54 -5.94 8.30 -0.03
N LEU A 55 -6.02 8.57 -1.34
CA LEU A 55 -5.33 9.68 -2.00
C LEU A 55 -5.67 11.02 -1.32
N ARG A 56 -4.63 11.78 -0.98
CA ARG A 56 -4.72 13.16 -0.46
C ARG A 56 -3.77 14.05 -1.25
N LEU A 57 -4.16 14.35 -2.49
CA LEU A 57 -3.32 15.06 -3.46
C LEU A 57 -2.64 16.33 -2.91
N PRO A 58 -3.27 17.18 -2.07
CA PRO A 58 -2.61 18.36 -1.50
C PRO A 58 -1.41 18.08 -0.59
N LEU A 59 -1.24 16.84 -0.11
CA LEU A 59 -0.11 16.45 0.75
C LEU A 59 1.11 15.99 -0.05
N TRP A 60 0.98 15.81 -1.37
CA TRP A 60 2.05 15.30 -2.21
C TRP A 60 2.79 16.44 -2.92
N PRO A 61 4.11 16.31 -3.16
CA PRO A 61 4.86 17.29 -3.94
C PRO A 61 4.32 17.49 -5.36
N SER A 62 3.77 16.43 -5.96
CA SER A 62 3.10 16.47 -7.25
C SER A 62 2.15 15.27 -7.42
N ALA A 63 1.23 15.36 -8.37
CA ALA A 63 0.35 14.24 -8.77
C ALA A 63 1.14 13.01 -9.25
N ASP A 64 2.27 13.25 -9.93
CA ASP A 64 3.11 12.18 -10.46
C ASP A 64 3.87 11.47 -9.36
N GLU A 65 4.36 12.21 -8.36
CA GLU A 65 4.99 11.60 -7.19
C GLU A 65 3.96 10.82 -6.36
N ALA A 66 2.73 11.33 -6.23
CA ALA A 66 1.63 10.61 -5.59
C ALA A 66 1.37 9.26 -6.28
N ARG A 67 1.18 9.25 -7.60
CA ARG A 67 0.99 8.02 -8.38
C ARG A 67 2.14 7.06 -8.22
N LYS A 68 3.38 7.53 -8.44
CA LYS A 68 4.58 6.71 -8.35
C LYS A 68 4.69 6.03 -6.99
N GLN A 69 4.47 6.75 -5.91
CA GLN A 69 4.60 6.21 -4.55
C GLN A 69 3.42 5.30 -4.21
N ILE A 70 2.18 5.66 -4.55
CA ILE A 70 1.00 4.79 -4.38
C ILE A 70 1.20 3.46 -5.09
N MET A 71 1.72 3.48 -6.32
CA MET A 71 1.97 2.29 -7.13
C MET A 71 3.18 1.49 -6.65
N SER A 72 4.16 2.11 -5.98
CA SER A 72 5.39 1.43 -5.53
C SER A 72 5.16 0.28 -4.53
N ILE A 73 4.01 0.27 -3.87
CA ILE A 73 3.61 -0.79 -2.92
C ILE A 73 2.34 -1.53 -3.34
N TRP A 74 1.82 -1.28 -4.54
CA TRP A 74 0.57 -1.84 -5.05
C TRP A 74 0.59 -3.37 -5.03
N ASP A 75 1.61 -3.97 -5.64
CA ASP A 75 1.78 -5.43 -5.77
C ASP A 75 2.17 -6.12 -4.45
N LYS A 76 2.28 -5.36 -3.36
CA LYS A 76 2.52 -5.92 -2.02
C LYS A 76 1.21 -6.23 -1.29
N ALA A 77 0.08 -5.70 -1.75
CA ALA A 77 -1.21 -5.90 -1.11
C ALA A 77 -1.84 -7.23 -1.55
N ASP A 78 -2.48 -7.91 -0.61
CA ASP A 78 -3.36 -9.05 -0.90
C ASP A 78 -4.77 -8.57 -1.27
N VAL A 79 -5.21 -7.46 -0.66
CA VAL A 79 -6.51 -6.83 -0.91
C VAL A 79 -6.33 -5.33 -1.04
N ILE A 80 -6.85 -4.75 -2.11
CA ILE A 80 -6.84 -3.31 -2.35
C ILE A 80 -8.27 -2.78 -2.32
N LYS A 81 -8.51 -1.77 -1.48
CA LYS A 81 -9.75 -1.00 -1.47
C LYS A 81 -9.48 0.31 -2.19
N ILE A 82 -10.11 0.50 -3.34
CA ILE A 82 -9.94 1.69 -4.18
C ILE A 82 -11.31 2.23 -4.61
N SER A 83 -11.43 3.56 -4.68
CA SER A 83 -12.60 4.25 -5.23
C SER A 83 -12.43 4.54 -6.74
N ASP A 84 -13.54 4.79 -7.44
CA ASP A 84 -13.50 5.12 -8.88
C ASP A 84 -12.63 6.36 -9.17
N VAL A 85 -12.69 7.38 -8.30
CA VAL A 85 -11.88 8.60 -8.43
C VAL A 85 -10.38 8.32 -8.30
N GLU A 86 -10.00 7.43 -7.39
CA GLU A 86 -8.60 7.02 -7.23
C GLU A 86 -8.14 6.16 -8.40
N LEU A 87 -9.02 5.30 -8.90
CA LEU A 87 -8.75 4.45 -10.06
C LEU A 87 -8.49 5.31 -11.30
N GLU A 88 -9.38 6.27 -11.58
CA GLU A 88 -9.23 7.26 -12.64
C GLU A 88 -7.92 8.05 -12.52
N PHE A 89 -7.59 8.48 -11.31
CA PHE A 89 -6.34 9.20 -11.04
C PHE A 89 -5.10 8.35 -11.35
N LEU A 90 -5.11 7.07 -10.95
CA LEU A 90 -3.98 6.16 -11.14
C LEU A 90 -3.84 5.70 -12.59
N THR A 91 -4.94 5.58 -13.35
CA THR A 91 -4.94 5.16 -14.77
C THR A 91 -4.88 6.32 -15.76
N TRP A 92 -4.67 7.55 -15.30
CA TRP A 92 -4.66 8.75 -16.17
C TRP A 92 -5.98 8.98 -16.93
N ASN A 93 -7.13 8.58 -16.36
CA ASN A 93 -8.43 8.58 -17.04
C ASN A 93 -8.49 7.70 -18.29
N ASN A 94 -7.52 6.81 -18.52
CA ASN A 94 -7.66 5.82 -19.58
C ASN A 94 -8.73 4.80 -19.18
N LYS A 95 -9.52 4.38 -20.18
CA LYS A 95 -10.69 3.51 -20.02
C LYS A 95 -10.34 2.21 -19.29
N ILE A 96 -11.35 1.70 -18.59
CA ILE A 96 -11.57 0.41 -17.88
C ILE A 96 -10.51 -0.70 -18.07
N ASP A 97 -9.91 -0.87 -19.24
CA ASP A 97 -8.87 -1.88 -19.50
C ASP A 97 -7.60 -1.68 -18.66
N ASP A 98 -7.14 -0.44 -18.49
CA ASP A 98 -5.98 -0.12 -17.62
C ASP A 98 -6.31 -0.35 -16.13
N ALA A 99 -7.57 -0.11 -15.76
CA ALA A 99 -8.08 -0.41 -14.42
C ALA A 99 -8.18 -1.92 -14.16
N LEU A 100 -8.58 -2.70 -15.15
CA LEU A 100 -8.60 -4.16 -15.08
C LEU A 100 -7.19 -4.73 -14.91
N MET A 101 -6.18 -4.15 -15.57
CA MET A 101 -4.76 -4.50 -15.37
C MET A 101 -4.32 -4.26 -13.92
N LEU A 102 -4.75 -3.16 -13.29
CA LEU A 102 -4.44 -2.87 -11.88
C LEU A 102 -5.13 -3.83 -10.90
N LEU A 103 -6.29 -4.35 -11.27
CA LEU A 103 -7.07 -5.31 -10.48
C LEU A 103 -6.61 -6.77 -10.67
N GLN A 104 -5.85 -7.06 -11.73
CA GLN A 104 -5.18 -8.34 -11.94
C GLN A 104 -3.91 -8.43 -11.07
N CYS A 105 -4.09 -8.48 -9.76
CA CYS A 105 -3.06 -8.92 -8.82
C CYS A 105 -2.56 -10.33 -9.23
N PRO A 106 -1.27 -10.70 -9.08
CA PRO A 106 -0.62 -11.84 -9.77
C PRO A 106 -1.16 -13.25 -9.49
N TYR A 107 -2.24 -13.39 -8.70
CA TYR A 107 -2.97 -14.64 -8.59
C TYR A 107 -3.94 -14.78 -9.78
N GLY A 108 -3.37 -14.82 -10.98
CA GLY A 108 -4.08 -15.28 -12.16
C GLY A 108 -4.63 -16.67 -11.89
N THR A 109 -5.93 -16.83 -12.02
CA THR A 109 -6.58 -18.13 -12.13
C THR A 109 -5.94 -18.88 -13.30
N THR A 110 -5.09 -19.86 -13.00
CA THR A 110 -4.73 -20.88 -13.99
C THR A 110 -5.98 -21.71 -14.26
N ASN A 111 -6.46 -21.68 -15.50
CA ASN A 111 -7.29 -22.76 -16.04
C ASN A 111 -6.56 -24.10 -15.92
#